data_AF-A0A917QS60-F1
#
_entry.id   AF-A0A917QS60-F1
#
_cell.length_a   1.000
_cell.length_b   1.000
_cell.length_c   1.000
_cell.angle_alpha   90.00
_cell.angle_beta   90.00
_cell.angle_gamma   90.00
#
_symmetry.space_group_name_H-M   'P 1'
#
loop_
_entity.id
_entity.type
_entity.pdbx_description
1 polymer ?
#
loop_
_entity_poly.entity_id
_entity_poly.type
_entity_poly.pdbx_seq_one_letter_code
_entity_poly.pdbx_strand_id
1 'polypeptide(L)'
;MTTWFRRAPDVAFEEEQLLRAATEMVHGALERNGMSQRQLADLLEVTQTEVSQRLSGRRNLTLRSVARMMHLLGCRVRLEASPFDDGDSVVVVAREEVWSVCFRAAISPDSSAQFAALRSNLQSRQHISSARVEHRDNQIMIELHVTAADPLTATTRATAALHPATQRARVKIQRLRLDVGRPHPARPGENGAAGKTRQATRNSG
;
A
#
# COMPACT_ATOMS: atom_id res chain seq x y z
N MET A 1 9.21 32.72 -35.57
CA MET A 1 9.90 31.73 -34.72
C MET A 1 8.87 30.98 -33.88
N THR A 2 8.99 29.66 -33.85
CA THR A 2 8.40 28.68 -32.89
C THR A 2 6.87 28.72 -32.70
N THR A 3 6.15 27.67 -33.08
CA THR A 3 5.98 26.47 -32.23
C THR A 3 5.47 25.29 -33.07
N TRP A 4 6.28 24.23 -33.21
CA TRP A 4 5.90 22.97 -33.87
C TRP A 4 6.07 21.76 -32.93
N PHE A 5 5.94 21.96 -31.61
CA PHE A 5 5.76 20.82 -30.70
C PHE A 5 4.38 20.21 -30.95
N ARG A 6 4.31 19.24 -31.86
CA ARG A 6 3.29 18.19 -31.76
C ARG A 6 3.47 17.57 -30.38
N ARG A 7 2.55 17.87 -29.46
CA ARG A 7 2.36 16.99 -28.30
C ARG A 7 2.10 15.60 -28.88
N ALA A 8 3.01 14.66 -28.63
CA ALA A 8 2.73 13.27 -28.93
C ALA A 8 1.44 12.91 -28.17
N PRO A 9 0.45 12.26 -28.81
CA PRO A 9 -0.82 11.92 -28.18
C PRO A 9 -0.64 11.24 -26.81
N ASP A 10 0.38 10.39 -26.71
CA ASP A 10 0.73 9.65 -25.49
C ASP A 10 1.13 10.57 -24.33
N VAL A 11 1.81 11.68 -24.61
CA VAL A 11 2.19 12.66 -23.57
C VAL A 11 0.96 13.37 -23.02
N ALA A 12 -0.02 13.71 -23.88
CA ALA A 12 -1.26 14.35 -23.44
C ALA A 12 -2.12 13.41 -22.59
N PHE A 13 -2.10 12.10 -22.90
CA PHE A 13 -2.77 11.08 -22.10
C PHE A 13 -2.16 10.98 -20.70
N GLU A 14 -0.83 10.90 -20.59
CA GLU A 14 -0.13 10.83 -19.29
C GLU A 14 -0.31 12.11 -18.45
N GLU A 15 -0.32 13.28 -19.10
CA GLU A 15 -0.64 14.56 -18.44
C GLU A 15 -2.04 14.51 -17.80
N GLU A 16 -3.05 14.04 -18.55
CA GLU A 16 -4.44 13.95 -18.07
C GLU A 16 -4.59 12.89 -16.96
N GLN A 17 -3.93 11.74 -17.11
CA GLN A 17 -3.94 10.68 -16.10
C GLN A 17 -3.36 11.17 -14.77
N LEU A 18 -2.25 11.90 -14.79
CA LEU A 18 -1.66 12.48 -13.58
C LEU A 18 -2.58 13.55 -12.95
N LEU A 19 -3.19 14.41 -13.77
CA LEU A 19 -4.11 15.45 -13.29
C LEU A 19 -5.35 14.82 -12.62
N ARG A 20 -5.93 13.81 -13.26
CA ARG A 20 -7.06 13.04 -12.74
C ARG A 20 -6.69 12.37 -11.41
N ALA A 21 -5.57 11.67 -11.37
CA ALA A 21 -5.09 10.99 -10.18
C ALA A 21 -4.85 11.95 -9.00
N ALA A 22 -4.29 13.14 -9.26
CA ALA A 22 -4.12 14.18 -8.25
C ALA A 22 -5.47 14.71 -7.72
N THR A 23 -6.44 14.88 -8.61
CA THR A 23 -7.78 15.36 -8.29
C THR A 23 -8.54 14.34 -7.43
N GLU A 24 -8.53 13.07 -7.83
CA GLU A 24 -9.12 11.96 -7.08
C GLU A 24 -8.47 11.81 -5.70
N MET A 25 -7.15 12.05 -5.58
CA MET A 25 -6.45 12.07 -4.29
C MET A 25 -7.04 13.09 -3.31
N VAL A 26 -7.29 14.31 -3.79
CA VAL A 26 -7.85 15.39 -2.97
C VAL A 26 -9.29 15.09 -2.60
N HIS A 27 -10.10 14.59 -3.55
CA HIS A 27 -11.48 14.18 -3.27
C HIS A 27 -11.55 13.07 -2.21
N GLY A 28 -10.74 12.02 -2.35
CA GLY A 28 -10.68 10.96 -1.36
C GLY A 28 -10.21 11.47 0.02
N ALA A 29 -9.30 12.44 0.06
CA ALA A 29 -8.86 13.04 1.33
C ALA A 29 -9.96 13.89 1.99
N LEU A 30 -10.74 14.63 1.20
CA LEU A 30 -11.90 15.37 1.69
C LEU A 30 -12.94 14.41 2.31
N GLU A 31 -13.29 13.35 1.59
CA GLU A 31 -14.24 12.34 2.05
C GLU A 31 -13.79 11.66 3.34
N ARG A 32 -12.53 11.22 3.42
CA ARG A 32 -11.97 10.57 4.63
C ARG A 32 -11.98 11.47 5.85
N ASN A 33 -11.79 12.78 5.67
CA ASN A 33 -11.80 13.76 6.76
C ASN A 33 -13.21 14.33 7.03
N GLY A 34 -14.24 13.92 6.29
CA GLY A 34 -15.59 14.50 6.40
C GLY A 34 -15.63 16.00 6.06
N MET A 35 -14.73 16.47 5.21
CA MET A 35 -14.57 17.88 4.86
C MET A 35 -15.17 18.20 3.50
N SER A 36 -15.78 19.37 3.40
CA SER A 36 -16.30 19.93 2.15
C SER A 36 -15.24 20.74 1.39
N GLN A 37 -15.42 20.91 0.08
CA GLN A 37 -14.59 21.82 -0.72
C GLN A 37 -14.62 23.26 -0.20
N ARG A 38 -15.73 23.69 0.41
CA ARG A 38 -15.84 25.02 1.03
C ARG A 38 -14.89 25.15 2.22
N GLN A 39 -14.89 24.18 3.12
CA GLN A 39 -13.97 24.18 4.27
C GLN A 39 -12.50 24.15 3.83
N LEU A 40 -12.18 23.40 2.77
CA LEU A 40 -10.83 23.42 2.20
C LEU A 40 -10.49 24.79 1.61
N ALA A 41 -11.43 25.47 0.95
CA ALA A 41 -11.24 26.81 0.43
C ALA A 41 -10.97 27.82 1.55
N ASP A 42 -11.72 27.72 2.65
CA ASP A 42 -11.53 28.54 3.85
C ASP A 42 -10.12 28.34 4.44
N LEU A 43 -9.63 27.10 4.55
CA LEU A 43 -8.27 26.80 5.03
C LEU A 43 -7.16 27.28 4.07
N LEU A 44 -7.46 27.35 2.78
CA LEU A 44 -6.52 27.82 1.77
C LEU A 44 -6.53 29.34 1.60
N GLU A 45 -7.48 30.04 2.24
CA GLU A 45 -7.75 31.47 2.04
C GLU A 45 -8.07 31.80 0.56
N VAL A 46 -8.86 30.95 -0.09
CA VAL A 46 -9.31 31.14 -1.49
C VAL A 46 -10.82 30.95 -1.61
N THR A 47 -11.39 31.28 -2.77
CA THR A 47 -12.82 31.05 -3.01
C THR A 47 -13.10 29.56 -3.26
N GLN A 48 -14.31 29.11 -2.91
CA GLN A 48 -14.77 27.75 -3.25
C GLN A 48 -14.72 27.50 -4.77
N THR A 49 -15.05 28.52 -5.57
CA THR A 49 -14.97 28.46 -7.04
C THR A 49 -13.56 28.17 -7.52
N GLU A 50 -12.53 28.77 -6.89
CA GLU A 50 -11.12 28.49 -7.21
C GLU A 50 -10.77 27.03 -6.95
N VAL A 51 -11.19 26.47 -5.82
CA VAL A 51 -10.97 25.05 -5.49
C VAL A 51 -11.69 24.15 -6.50
N SER A 52 -12.95 24.45 -6.82
CA SER A 52 -13.72 23.69 -7.81
C SER A 52 -13.10 23.75 -9.21
N GLN A 53 -12.56 24.90 -9.63
CA GLN A 53 -11.87 25.02 -10.91
C GLN A 53 -10.57 24.21 -10.97
N ARG A 54 -9.82 24.15 -9.86
CA ARG A 54 -8.62 23.31 -9.75
C ARG A 54 -8.96 21.82 -9.78
N LEU A 55 -10.01 21.41 -9.09
CA LEU A 55 -10.44 20.01 -9.00
C LEU A 55 -11.33 19.55 -10.16
N SER A 56 -11.71 20.43 -11.09
CA SER A 56 -12.43 20.03 -12.30
C SER A 56 -11.51 19.80 -13.51
N GLY A 57 -10.19 19.94 -13.33
CA GLY A 57 -9.21 19.89 -14.41
C GLY A 57 -9.24 21.11 -15.34
N ARG A 58 -10.15 22.08 -15.14
CA ARG A 58 -10.27 23.29 -15.97
C ARG A 58 -9.13 24.28 -15.76
N ARG A 59 -8.49 24.25 -14.58
CA ARG A 59 -7.29 25.04 -14.27
C ARG A 59 -6.11 24.12 -14.01
N ASN A 60 -4.93 24.61 -14.34
CA ASN A 60 -3.69 23.89 -14.12
C ASN A 60 -3.46 23.69 -12.61
N LEU A 61 -3.58 22.45 -12.16
CA LEU A 61 -3.37 22.06 -10.79
C LEU A 61 -1.86 21.84 -10.56
N THR A 62 -1.21 22.80 -9.92
CA THR A 62 0.23 22.68 -9.63
C THR A 62 0.49 21.66 -8.53
N LEU A 63 1.64 20.98 -8.57
CA LEU A 63 2.09 20.10 -7.47
C LEU A 63 2.17 20.85 -6.13
N ARG A 64 2.52 22.15 -6.16
CA ARG A 64 2.53 23.00 -4.96
C ARG A 64 1.13 23.17 -4.37
N SER A 65 0.11 23.39 -5.19
CA SER A 65 -1.27 23.45 -4.72
C SER A 65 -1.77 22.11 -4.18
N VAL A 66 -1.44 20.99 -4.84
CA VAL A 66 -1.78 19.64 -4.34
C VAL A 66 -1.14 19.41 -2.98
N ALA A 67 0.16 19.66 -2.84
CA ALA A 67 0.87 19.48 -1.58
C ALA A 67 0.27 20.33 -0.45
N ARG A 68 -0.08 21.60 -0.73
CA ARG A 68 -0.74 22.48 0.26
C ARG A 68 -2.11 21.96 0.67
N MET A 69 -2.96 21.57 -0.30
CA MET A 69 -4.28 21.01 -0.02
C MET A 69 -4.18 19.76 0.84
N MET A 70 -3.34 18.81 0.44
CA MET A 70 -3.18 17.55 1.16
C MET A 70 -2.61 17.76 2.56
N HIS A 71 -1.66 18.70 2.74
CA HIS A 71 -1.12 19.03 4.05
C HIS A 71 -2.20 19.56 5.01
N LEU A 72 -3.07 20.47 4.53
CA LEU A 72 -4.19 20.99 5.31
C LEU A 72 -5.23 19.91 5.64
N LEU A 73 -5.34 18.88 4.80
CA LEU A 73 -6.17 17.69 5.02
C LEU A 73 -5.45 16.61 5.86
N GLY A 74 -4.34 16.95 6.53
CA GLY A 74 -3.59 16.03 7.40
C GLY A 74 -2.87 14.91 6.64
N CYS A 75 -2.70 15.02 5.33
CA CYS A 75 -2.11 14.01 4.47
C CYS A 75 -0.71 14.40 3.98
N ARG A 76 0.14 13.40 3.75
CA ARG A 76 1.45 13.57 3.10
C ARG A 76 1.39 13.04 1.67
N VAL A 77 1.86 13.84 0.71
CA VAL A 77 1.96 13.43 -0.70
C VAL A 77 3.33 12.84 -0.98
N ARG A 78 3.37 11.74 -1.72
CA ARG A 78 4.59 11.14 -2.30
C ARG A 78 4.36 10.94 -3.79
N LEU A 79 5.39 11.15 -4.59
CA LEU A 79 5.38 10.93 -6.04
C LEU A 79 6.36 9.82 -6.35
N GLU A 80 5.93 8.86 -7.15
CA GLU A 80 6.72 7.73 -7.62
C GLU A 80 6.55 7.65 -9.14
N ALA A 81 7.62 7.31 -9.86
CA ALA A 81 7.61 7.11 -11.30
C ALA A 81 7.99 5.67 -11.60
N SER A 82 7.25 5.04 -12.51
CA SER A 82 7.54 3.71 -13.04
C SER A 82 7.92 3.79 -14.51
N PRO A 83 8.68 2.82 -15.04
CA PRO A 83 8.81 2.65 -16.47
C PRO A 83 7.43 2.48 -17.13
N PHE A 84 7.31 2.89 -18.38
CA PHE A 84 6.19 2.49 -19.24
C PHE A 84 6.33 0.98 -19.51
N ASP A 85 5.75 0.13 -18.67
CA ASP A 85 5.40 -1.23 -19.09
C ASP A 85 4.09 -1.13 -19.88
N ASP A 86 3.91 -1.96 -20.91
CA ASP A 86 2.69 -2.01 -21.74
C ASP A 86 1.40 -2.39 -20.95
N GLY A 87 1.47 -2.45 -19.62
CA GLY A 87 0.40 -2.68 -18.67
C GLY A 87 0.06 -1.41 -17.89
N ASP A 88 -0.85 -0.64 -18.48
CA ASP A 88 -1.64 0.48 -17.93
C ASP A 88 -1.81 0.48 -16.40
N SER A 89 -1.33 1.53 -15.70
CA SER A 89 -2.02 2.22 -14.58
C SER A 89 -1.07 3.10 -13.73
N VAL A 90 -1.29 4.42 -13.77
CA VAL A 90 -0.87 5.34 -12.70
C VAL A 90 -1.82 5.11 -11.50
N VAL A 91 -1.33 4.46 -10.45
CA VAL A 91 -2.13 4.24 -9.23
C VAL A 91 -1.71 5.23 -8.15
N VAL A 92 -2.50 6.29 -7.97
CA VAL A 92 -2.42 7.11 -6.76
C VAL A 92 -3.13 6.36 -5.64
N VAL A 93 -2.35 5.69 -4.79
CA VAL A 93 -2.89 4.99 -3.62
C VAL A 93 -2.64 5.83 -2.37
N ALA A 94 -3.72 6.32 -1.75
CA ALA A 94 -3.68 6.70 -0.34
C ALA A 94 -3.54 5.40 0.47
N ARG A 95 -2.30 5.01 0.82
CA ARG A 95 -2.05 3.73 1.51
C ARG A 95 -1.96 3.92 3.02
N GLU A 96 -2.65 3.03 3.75
CA GLU A 96 -2.21 2.61 5.08
C GLU A 96 -0.76 2.10 4.96
N GLU A 97 0.13 2.53 5.86
CA GLU A 97 1.56 2.23 5.74
C GLU A 97 1.81 0.72 5.86
N VAL A 98 2.48 0.15 4.85
CA VAL A 98 2.92 -1.25 4.86
C VAL A 98 4.32 -1.31 5.42
N TRP A 99 4.47 -1.91 6.59
CA TRP A 99 5.73 -2.07 7.30
C TRP A 99 6.37 -3.42 6.94
N SER A 100 7.68 -3.42 6.67
CA SER A 100 8.44 -4.67 6.58
C SER A 100 8.99 -5.01 7.97
N VAL A 101 8.56 -6.15 8.51
CA VAL A 101 9.00 -6.69 9.79
C VAL A 101 9.76 -7.98 9.53
N CYS A 102 11.06 -7.95 9.78
CA CYS A 102 11.96 -9.08 9.58
C CYS A 102 12.22 -9.79 10.91
N PHE A 103 12.06 -11.09 10.90
CA PHE A 103 12.46 -12.00 11.97
C PHE A 103 13.59 -12.89 11.47
N ARG A 104 14.66 -12.98 12.27
CA ARG A 104 15.72 -13.97 12.07
C ARG A 104 15.68 -14.98 13.19
N ALA A 105 15.58 -16.26 12.83
CA ALA A 105 15.49 -17.37 13.76
C ALA A 105 16.53 -18.45 13.45
N ALA A 106 17.29 -18.90 14.44
CA ALA A 106 18.05 -20.16 14.34
C ALA A 106 17.11 -21.35 14.56
N ILE A 107 17.25 -22.40 13.74
CA ILE A 107 16.36 -23.56 13.73
C ILE A 107 17.12 -24.89 13.78
N SER A 108 16.36 -25.96 14.05
CA SER A 108 16.85 -27.34 13.99
C SER A 108 16.92 -27.84 12.53
N PRO A 109 17.94 -28.61 12.13
CA PRO A 109 18.18 -29.06 10.76
C PRO A 109 17.07 -29.92 10.12
N ASP A 110 16.15 -30.47 10.92
CA ASP A 110 15.10 -31.42 10.47
C ASP A 110 13.75 -30.77 10.10
N SER A 111 13.76 -29.49 9.73
CA SER A 111 12.53 -28.66 9.68
C SER A 111 12.04 -28.30 8.27
N SER A 112 12.60 -28.88 7.19
CA SER A 112 12.31 -28.45 5.81
C SER A 112 10.84 -28.57 5.41
N ALA A 113 10.18 -29.69 5.74
CA ALA A 113 8.75 -29.90 5.50
C ALA A 113 7.86 -28.94 6.31
N GLN A 114 8.38 -28.40 7.42
CA GLN A 114 7.65 -27.49 8.30
C GLN A 114 7.63 -26.05 7.74
N PHE A 115 8.49 -25.71 6.77
CA PHE A 115 8.57 -24.36 6.19
C PHE A 115 7.40 -24.04 5.26
N ALA A 116 6.93 -25.01 4.48
CA ALA A 116 5.75 -24.83 3.63
C ALA A 116 4.50 -24.58 4.50
N ALA A 117 4.36 -25.34 5.58
CA ALA A 117 3.28 -25.16 6.56
C ALA A 117 3.39 -23.80 7.28
N LEU A 118 4.59 -23.38 7.67
CA LEU A 118 4.82 -22.07 8.29
C LEU A 118 4.43 -20.92 7.35
N ARG A 119 4.87 -20.98 6.09
CA ARG A 119 4.54 -19.96 5.07
C ARG A 119 3.02 -19.87 4.85
N SER A 120 2.36 -21.01 4.66
CA SER A 120 0.90 -21.05 4.45
C SER A 120 0.11 -20.48 5.65
N ASN A 121 0.53 -20.80 6.88
CA ASN A 121 -0.10 -20.27 8.10
C ASN A 121 0.10 -18.76 8.29
N LEU A 122 1.22 -18.20 7.83
CA LEU A 122 1.49 -16.77 7.91
C LEU A 122 0.68 -15.99 6.86
N GLN A 123 0.55 -16.52 5.65
CA GLN A 123 -0.23 -15.90 4.58
C GLN A 123 -1.74 -15.88 4.86
N SER A 124 -2.26 -16.79 5.69
CA SER A 124 -3.69 -16.84 6.02
C SER A 124 -4.12 -15.79 7.06
N ARG A 125 -3.28 -14.82 7.43
CA ARG A 125 -3.56 -13.84 8.50
C ARG A 125 -3.99 -12.50 7.91
N GLN A 126 -5.10 -11.96 8.42
CA GLN A 126 -5.77 -10.76 7.89
C GLN A 126 -4.90 -9.49 7.82
N HIS A 127 -3.80 -9.41 8.55
CA HIS A 127 -2.92 -8.23 8.60
C HIS A 127 -1.56 -8.44 7.92
N ILE A 128 -1.35 -9.60 7.30
CA ILE A 128 -0.12 -9.92 6.57
C ILE A 128 -0.43 -9.79 5.09
N SER A 129 0.13 -8.78 4.44
CA SER A 129 -0.02 -8.58 2.99
C SER A 129 0.86 -9.56 2.22
N SER A 130 2.05 -9.88 2.75
CA SER A 130 2.92 -10.91 2.21
C SER A 130 3.81 -11.50 3.31
N ALA A 131 4.23 -12.76 3.12
CA ALA A 131 5.15 -13.45 4.00
C ALA A 131 6.18 -14.22 3.17
N ARG A 132 7.46 -13.89 3.36
CA ARG A 132 8.58 -14.58 2.75
C ARG A 132 9.32 -15.35 3.83
N VAL A 133 9.59 -16.62 3.55
CA VAL A 133 10.32 -17.51 4.44
C VAL A 133 11.49 -18.07 3.64
N GLU A 134 12.72 -17.79 4.06
CA GLU A 134 13.95 -18.29 3.46
C GLU A 134 14.77 -19.06 4.48
N HIS A 135 15.46 -20.10 4.02
CA HIS A 135 16.41 -20.85 4.81
C HIS A 135 17.83 -20.58 4.30
N ARG A 136 18.74 -20.12 5.17
CA ARG A 136 20.17 -19.89 4.85
C ARG A 136 21.01 -20.24 6.08
N ASP A 137 22.09 -20.99 5.89
CA ASP A 137 23.13 -21.22 6.90
C ASP A 137 22.61 -21.59 8.31
N ASN A 138 21.68 -22.56 8.37
CA ASN A 138 21.03 -23.03 9.62
C ASN A 138 20.15 -21.98 10.32
N GLN A 139 19.72 -20.96 9.58
CA GLN A 139 18.80 -19.91 10.01
C GLN A 139 17.60 -19.84 9.07
N ILE A 140 16.44 -19.51 9.63
CA ILE A 140 15.29 -19.04 8.87
C ILE A 140 15.24 -17.51 8.97
N MET A 141 15.12 -16.89 7.81
CA MET A 141 14.69 -15.50 7.66
C MET A 141 13.20 -15.49 7.34
N ILE A 142 12.41 -14.81 8.16
CA ILE A 142 10.98 -14.61 7.95
C ILE A 142 10.77 -13.11 7.77
N GLU A 143 10.41 -12.69 6.58
CA GLU A 143 10.02 -11.31 6.30
C GLU A 143 8.50 -11.26 6.19
N LEU A 144 7.87 -10.44 7.04
CA LEU A 144 6.43 -10.19 7.02
C LEU A 144 6.19 -8.76 6.58
N HIS A 145 5.35 -8.56 5.58
CA HIS A 145 4.83 -7.25 5.24
C HIS A 145 3.48 -7.09 5.94
N VAL A 146 3.41 -6.08 6.82
CA VAL A 146 2.31 -5.90 7.76
C VAL A 146 1.72 -4.52 7.57
N THR A 147 0.43 -4.46 7.29
CA THR A 147 -0.30 -3.19 7.23
C THR A 147 -0.55 -2.70 8.66
N ALA A 148 -0.06 -1.51 9.00
CA ALA A 148 -0.23 -0.92 10.32
C ALA A 148 -0.05 0.61 10.29
N ALA A 149 -0.68 1.29 11.25
CA ALA A 149 -0.59 2.74 11.39
C ALA A 149 0.80 3.22 11.85
N ASP A 150 1.56 2.36 12.54
CA ASP A 150 2.84 2.69 13.16
C ASP A 150 3.72 1.42 13.33
N PRO A 151 5.04 1.56 13.55
CA PRO A 151 5.95 0.40 13.63
C PRO A 151 5.73 -0.48 14.87
N LEU A 152 5.21 0.06 15.97
CA LEU A 152 4.93 -0.72 17.18
C LEU A 152 3.72 -1.64 16.93
N THR A 153 2.68 -1.11 16.29
CA THR A 153 1.52 -1.90 15.85
C THR A 153 1.91 -2.96 14.83
N ALA A 154 2.78 -2.62 13.87
CA ALA A 154 3.32 -3.58 12.90
C ALA A 154 4.05 -4.74 13.61
N THR A 155 4.94 -4.41 14.54
CA THR A 155 5.72 -5.39 15.32
C THR A 155 4.82 -6.29 16.16
N THR A 156 3.81 -5.72 16.81
CA THR A 156 2.85 -6.45 17.65
C THR A 156 2.07 -7.46 16.83
N ARG A 157 1.52 -7.03 15.68
CA ARG A 157 0.80 -7.91 14.75
C ARG A 157 1.68 -9.01 14.17
N ALA A 158 2.90 -8.65 13.77
CA ALA A 158 3.88 -9.58 13.23
C ALA A 158 4.25 -10.67 14.25
N THR A 159 4.50 -10.28 15.50
CA THR A 159 4.84 -11.20 16.60
C THR A 159 3.66 -12.12 16.94
N ALA A 160 2.44 -11.56 17.02
CA ALA A 160 1.22 -12.31 17.29
C ALA A 160 0.87 -13.31 16.17
N ALA A 161 1.25 -13.02 14.92
CA ALA A 161 1.10 -13.95 13.81
C ALA A 161 2.16 -15.06 13.83
N LEU A 162 3.39 -14.73 14.21
CA LEU A 162 4.52 -15.66 14.20
C LEU A 162 4.38 -16.75 15.27
N HIS A 163 4.00 -16.39 16.50
CA HIS A 163 3.93 -17.31 17.63
C HIS A 163 3.04 -18.56 17.39
N PRO A 164 1.77 -18.43 16.96
CA PRO A 164 0.94 -19.61 16.67
C PRO A 164 1.39 -20.35 15.41
N ALA A 165 2.01 -19.66 14.44
CA ALA A 165 2.47 -20.28 13.20
C ALA A 165 3.67 -21.19 13.45
N THR A 166 4.60 -20.77 14.31
CA THR A 166 5.78 -21.57 14.68
C THR A 166 5.41 -22.75 15.56
N GLN A 167 4.48 -22.57 16.50
CA GLN A 167 3.92 -23.67 17.31
C GLN A 167 3.26 -24.75 16.43
N ARG A 168 2.39 -24.36 15.49
CA ARG A 168 1.71 -25.30 14.58
C ARG A 168 2.67 -26.02 13.64
N ALA A 169 3.66 -25.30 13.12
CA ALA A 169 4.70 -25.88 12.28
C ALA A 169 5.71 -26.73 13.07
N ARG A 170 5.64 -26.74 14.41
CA ARG A 170 6.61 -27.40 15.31
C ARG A 170 8.05 -26.91 15.14
N VAL A 171 8.21 -25.68 14.67
CA VAL A 171 9.52 -25.04 14.48
C VAL A 171 10.03 -24.53 15.82
N LYS A 172 11.16 -25.07 16.28
CA LYS A 172 11.85 -24.55 17.47
C LYS A 172 12.71 -23.34 17.07
N ILE A 173 12.33 -22.17 17.54
CA ILE A 173 13.11 -20.93 17.40
C ILE A 173 14.04 -20.79 18.60
N GLN A 174 15.35 -20.81 18.37
CA GLN A 174 16.34 -20.69 19.45
C GLN A 174 16.67 -19.23 19.81
N ARG A 175 16.67 -18.34 18.82
CA ARG A 175 16.98 -16.92 18.99
C ARG A 175 16.22 -16.13 17.94
N LEU A 176 15.48 -15.11 18.37
CA LEU A 176 14.73 -14.22 17.50
C LEU A 176 15.44 -12.85 17.46
N ARG A 177 15.76 -12.33 16.27
CA ARG A 177 16.07 -10.91 16.08
C ARG A 177 14.96 -10.27 15.28
N LEU A 178 14.54 -9.09 15.72
CA LEU A 178 13.53 -8.26 15.09
C LEU A 178 14.21 -7.06 14.46
N ASP A 179 14.00 -6.89 13.15
CA ASP A 179 14.39 -5.69 12.42
C ASP A 179 13.11 -5.09 11.80
N VAL A 180 12.79 -3.84 12.17
CA VAL A 180 11.65 -3.12 11.59
C VAL A 180 12.19 -2.14 10.55
N GLY A 181 11.94 -2.43 9.28
CA GLY A 181 12.31 -1.57 8.18
C GLY A 181 11.37 -0.37 8.05
N ARG A 182 11.84 0.70 7.42
CA ARG A 182 10.95 1.77 6.95
C ARG A 182 9.88 1.17 6.03
N PRO A 183 8.64 1.70 6.02
CA PRO A 183 7.57 1.15 5.22
C PRO A 183 8.00 1.09 3.75
N HIS A 184 7.87 -0.10 3.15
CA HIS A 184 8.23 -0.31 1.75
C HIS A 184 7.01 0.06 0.90
N PRO A 185 7.17 0.79 -0.23
CA PRO A 185 6.07 0.96 -1.15
C PRO A 185 5.61 -0.43 -1.60
N ALA A 186 4.36 -0.78 -1.28
CA ALA A 186 3.81 -2.08 -1.62
C ALA A 186 3.90 -2.28 -3.14
N ARG A 187 4.58 -3.36 -3.57
CA ARG A 187 4.76 -3.67 -4.99
C ARG A 187 3.38 -3.81 -5.66
N PRO A 188 3.12 -3.15 -6.79
CA PRO A 188 1.90 -3.39 -7.55
C PRO A 188 1.92 -4.84 -8.06
N GLY A 189 1.12 -5.73 -7.46
CA GLY A 189 0.97 -7.12 -7.90
C GLY A 189 0.69 -8.18 -6.83
N GLU A 190 0.94 -7.94 -5.55
CA GLU A 190 0.85 -9.00 -4.51
C GLU A 190 -0.53 -9.13 -3.81
N ASN A 191 -1.52 -8.29 -4.11
CA ASN A 191 -2.87 -8.39 -3.52
C ASN A 191 -3.81 -9.34 -4.31
N GLY A 192 -3.35 -10.56 -4.59
CA GLY A 192 -4.12 -11.59 -5.27
C GLY A 192 -4.41 -12.80 -4.38
N ALA A 193 -5.69 -13.15 -4.26
CA ALA A 193 -6.24 -14.39 -3.70
C ALA A 193 -6.51 -14.47 -2.17
N ALA A 194 -7.52 -13.74 -1.71
CA ALA A 194 -8.33 -14.19 -0.58
C ALA A 194 -9.84 -13.95 -0.83
N GLY A 195 -10.53 -15.02 -1.24
CA GLY A 195 -11.91 -15.32 -0.84
C GLY A 195 -13.06 -14.70 -1.63
N LYS A 196 -13.59 -15.45 -2.61
CA LYS A 196 -15.05 -15.56 -2.83
C LYS A 196 -15.42 -16.98 -3.29
N THR A 197 -15.61 -17.88 -2.34
CA THR A 197 -16.38 -19.12 -2.54
C THR A 197 -17.85 -18.76 -2.33
N ARG A 198 -18.64 -18.65 -3.41
CA ARG A 198 -20.11 -18.63 -3.31
C ARG A 198 -20.61 -20.08 -3.34
N GLN A 199 -21.12 -20.53 -2.20
CA GLN A 199 -21.88 -21.76 -2.06
C GLN A 199 -23.19 -21.64 -2.84
N ALA A 200 -23.39 -22.58 -3.77
CA ALA A 200 -24.68 -22.87 -4.34
C ALA A 200 -25.47 -23.75 -3.37
N THR A 201 -26.56 -23.24 -2.81
CA THR A 201 -27.62 -24.07 -2.24
C THR A 201 -28.74 -24.18 -3.26
N ARG A 202 -28.78 -25.33 -3.93
CA ARG A 202 -30.02 -25.96 -4.40
C ARG A 202 -31.01 -25.97 -3.23
N ASN A 203 -32.25 -25.54 -3.46
CA ASN A 203 -33.36 -26.17 -2.78
C ASN A 203 -34.53 -26.33 -3.73
N SER A 204 -34.96 -27.59 -3.80
CA SER A 204 -36.07 -28.10 -4.58
C SER A 204 -37.38 -27.77 -3.89
N GLY A 205 -38.36 -27.33 -4.67
CA GLY A 205 -39.76 -27.16 -4.31
C GLY A 205 -40.55 -26.92 -5.58
#